data_AF-A0A8T5Z4L4-F1
#
_entry.id   AF-A0A8T5Z4L4-F1
#
_cell.length_a   1.000
_cell.length_b   1.000
_cell.length_c   1.000
_cell.angle_alpha   90.00
_cell.angle_beta   90.00
_cell.angle_gamma   90.00
#
_symmetry.space_group_name_H-M   'P 1'
#
loop_
_entity.id
_entity.type
_entity.pdbx_description
1 polymer ?
#
loop_
_entity_poly.entity_id
_entity_poly.type
_entity_poly.pdbx_seq_one_letter_code
_entity_poly.pdbx_strand_id
1 'polypeptide(L)' 'MTGTDKQPTFLFHDYETFGTHPALDRPAQFAAIRTDSEFNVIGEPEVFYCKPA' A
#
# COMPACT_ATOMS: atom_id res chain seq x y z
N MET A 1 -31.23 8.69 -0.85
CA MET A 1 -30.68 7.80 0.19
C MET A 1 -29.19 7.65 -0.10
N THR A 2 -28.35 8.51 0.47
CA THR A 2 -26.89 8.48 0.25
C THR A 2 -26.21 8.13 1.57
N GLY A 3 -26.34 6.87 1.97
CA GLY A 3 -25.49 6.30 3.01
C GLY A 3 -24.23 5.77 2.34
N THR A 4 -23.11 6.46 2.52
CA THR A 4 -21.79 5.91 2.17
C THR A 4 -21.42 4.86 3.21
N ASP A 5 -22.03 3.67 3.13
CA ASP A 5 -21.59 2.52 3.90
C ASP A 5 -20.24 2.06 3.33
N LYS A 6 -19.15 2.60 3.90
CA LYS A 6 -17.80 2.11 3.62
C LYS A 6 -17.71 0.68 4.13
N GLN A 7 -17.69 -0.27 3.21
CA GLN A 7 -17.41 -1.66 3.53
C GLN A 7 -15.96 -1.79 4.03
N PRO A 8 -15.68 -2.64 5.04
CA PRO A 8 -14.31 -2.98 5.42
C PRO A 8 -13.54 -3.55 4.22
N THR A 9 -12.27 -3.18 4.10
CA THR A 9 -11.37 -3.62 3.02
C THR A 9 -10.01 -3.94 3.59
N PHE A 10 -9.21 -4.72 2.87
CA PHE A 10 -7.81 -4.96 3.19
C PHE A 10 -6.92 -4.12 2.26
N LEU A 11 -5.83 -3.60 2.81
CA LEU A 11 -4.77 -2.98 2.01
C LEU A 11 -3.51 -3.81 2.22
N PHE A 12 -3.20 -4.65 1.23
CA PHE A 12 -1.93 -5.35 1.19
C PHE A 12 -0.86 -4.36 0.74
N HIS A 13 0.28 -4.34 1.41
CA HIS A 13 1.38 -3.48 1.03
C HIS A 13 2.72 -4.14 1.30
N ASP A 14 3.75 -3.66 0.61
CA ASP A 14 5.13 -4.06 0.79
C ASP A 14 6.09 -2.89 0.52
N TYR A 15 7.27 -2.94 1.13
CA TYR A 15 8.33 -1.96 0.96
C TYR A 15 9.59 -2.61 0.41
N GLU A 16 10.16 -2.00 -0.60
CA GLU A 16 11.54 -2.23 -1.00
C GLU A 16 12.40 -1.09 -0.46
N THR A 17 13.48 -1.42 0.24
CA THR A 17 14.32 -0.46 0.96
C THR A 17 15.76 -0.49 0.45
N PHE A 18 16.52 0.57 0.74
CA PHE A 18 17.95 0.61 0.43
C PHE A 18 18.83 -0.16 1.44
N GLY A 19 18.23 -0.79 2.44
CA GLY A 19 18.92 -1.58 3.45
C GLY A 19 17.96 -2.17 4.48
N THR A 20 18.49 -2.99 5.39
CA THR A 20 17.67 -3.82 6.30
C THR A 20 17.30 -3.13 7.61
N HIS A 21 17.91 -1.99 7.95
CA HIS A 21 17.68 -1.30 9.20
C HIS A 21 16.54 -0.27 9.05
N PRO A 22 15.33 -0.52 9.59
CA PRO A 22 14.14 0.26 9.24
C PRO A 22 14.19 1.74 9.59
N ALA A 23 14.98 2.11 10.60
CA ALA A 23 15.14 3.50 11.04
C ALA A 23 16.31 4.24 10.36
N LEU A 24 17.33 3.52 9.86
CA LEU A 24 18.56 4.12 9.36
C LEU A 24 18.59 4.13 7.83
N ASP A 25 18.07 3.08 7.21
CA ASP A 25 17.97 2.96 5.76
C ASP A 25 16.71 3.64 5.24
N ARG A 26 16.78 4.14 4.01
CA ARG A 26 15.67 4.85 3.38
C ARG A 26 14.80 3.87 2.57
N PRO A 27 13.47 4.11 2.47
CA PRO A 27 12.64 3.39 1.52
C PRO A 27 13.09 3.72 0.09
N ALA A 28 12.97 2.76 -0.82
CA ALA A 28 13.20 2.93 -2.24
C ALA A 28 11.86 2.95 -3.00
N GLN A 29 11.00 1.97 -2.75
CA GLN A 29 9.68 1.84 -3.36
C GLN A 29 8.63 1.44 -2.31
N PHE A 30 7.40 1.92 -2.52
CA PHE A 30 6.20 1.40 -1.88
C PHE A 30 5.27 0.81 -2.93
N ALA A 31 4.68 -0.34 -2.64
CA ALA A 31 3.64 -0.97 -3.45
C ALA A 31 2.46 -1.38 -2.56
N ALA A 32 1.23 -1.15 -3.03
CA ALA A 32 0.03 -1.60 -2.36
C ALA A 32 -1.11 -1.96 -3.33
N ILE A 33 -1.99 -2.85 -2.88
CA ILE A 33 -3.24 -3.20 -3.57
C ILE A 33 -4.36 -3.38 -2.55
N ARG A 34 -5.54 -2.82 -2.87
CA ARG A 34 -6.72 -2.93 -2.01
C ARG A 34 -7.57 -4.11 -2.46
N THR A 35 -8.17 -4.81 -1.51
CA THR A 35 -9.11 -5.90 -1.77
C THR A 35 -10.39 -5.75 -0.95
N ASP A 36 -11.45 -6.39 -1.41
CA ASP A 36 -12.63 -6.65 -0.58
C ASP A 36 -12.34 -7.75 0.47
N SER A 37 -13.38 -8.18 1.19
CA SER A 37 -13.29 -9.21 2.24
C SER A 37 -13.03 -10.63 1.73
N GLU A 38 -13.22 -10.87 0.43
CA GLU A 38 -12.97 -12.16 -0.23
C GLU A 38 -11.61 -12.16 -0.96
N PHE A 39 -10.81 -11.11 -0.76
CA PHE A 39 -9.51 -10.87 -1.39
C PHE A 39 -9.57 -10.67 -2.92
N ASN A 40 -10.73 -10.26 -3.44
CA ASN A 40 -10.81 -9.77 -4.82
C ASN A 40 -10.23 -8.36 -4.88
N VAL A 41 -9.40 -8.08 -5.89
CA VAL A 41 -8.78 -6.76 -6.08
C VAL A 41 -9.85 -5.71 -6.36
N ILE A 42 -9.76 -4.57 -5.66
CA ILE A 42 -10.61 -3.40 -5.86
C ILE A 42 -9.75 -2.14 -6.02
N GLY A 43 -9.96 -1.41 -7.11
CA GLY A 43 -9.16 -0.24 -7.46
C GLY A 43 -7.83 -0.59 -8.15
N GLU A 44 -7.09 0.46 -8.49
CA GLU A 44 -5.81 0.34 -9.19
C GLU A 44 -4.65 0.12 -8.19
N PRO A 45 -3.56 -0.57 -8.60
CA PRO A 45 -2.36 -0.68 -7.79
C PRO A 45 -1.73 0.68 -7.49
N GLU A 46 -1.26 0.85 -6.26
CA GLU A 46 -0.49 2.03 -5.84
C GLU A 46 1.00 1.68 -5.86
N VAL A 47 1.77 2.27 -6.78
CA VAL A 47 3.23 2.07 -6.87
C VAL A 47 3.92 3.41 -7.03
N PHE A 48 4.83 3.75 -6.11
CA PHE A 48 5.61 4.98 -6.19
C PHE A 48 6.98 4.85 -5.50
N TYR A 49 7.90 5.73 -5.90
CA TYR A 49 9.29 5.70 -5.49
C TYR A 49 9.62 6.86 -4.56
N CYS A 50 10.51 6.62 -3.60
CA CYS A 50 11.06 7.65 -2.73
C CYS A 50 12.37 8.19 -3.32
N LYS A 51 12.45 9.52 -3.53
CA LYS A 51 13.71 10.17 -3.88
C LYS A 51 14.58 10.28 -2.60
N PRO A 52 15.76 9.65 -2.53
CA PRO A 52 16.66 9.82 -1.39
C PRO A 52 17.14 11.28 -1.27
N ALA A 53 17.49 11.68 -0.04
CA ALA A 53 17.95 13.04 0.28
C ALA A 53 19.32 13.36 -0.36
#